data_AF-A0A6A1WUI7-F1
#
_entry.id   AF-A0A6A1WUI7-F1
#
_cell.length_a   1.000
_cell.length_b   1.000
_cell.length_c   1.000
_cell.angle_alpha   90.00
_cell.angle_beta   90.00
_cell.angle_gamma   90.00
#
_symmetry.space_group_name_H-M   'P 1'
#
loop_
_entity.id
_entity.type
_entity.pdbx_description
1 polymer ?
#
loop_
_entity_poly.entity_id
_entity_poly.type
_entity_poly.pdbx_seq_one_letter_code
_entity_poly.pdbx_strand_id
1 'polypeptide(L)'
;MNKEDWTRVCDLFVSEEFQKNPESDEISFVLLYKKTHTNKDGMWTSEDARENFEKMEALQLQHESEGKSYTEVEIFAEVLGTKARLRARFRPFSTIGEARLEEMRARQMEYEALLVKRSDMEQTMREHLQMIEEQQRKKDKELITIVILMISINGLSLQNDIFKDKDIFIKEPKTRRSKIKKMQRAQK
;
A
#
# COMPACT_ATOMS: atom_id res chain seq x y z
N MET A 1 -1.48 22.13 -6.75
CA MET A 1 -0.73 22.11 -5.48
C MET A 1 0.72 22.42 -5.80
N ASN A 2 1.21 23.58 -5.39
CA ASN A 2 2.62 23.94 -5.55
C ASN A 2 3.45 23.34 -4.38
N LYS A 3 4.78 23.51 -4.41
CA LYS A 3 5.68 22.96 -3.38
C LYS A 3 5.47 23.59 -2.00
N GLU A 4 5.08 24.86 -1.97
CA GLU A 4 4.81 25.61 -0.75
C GLU A 4 3.50 25.13 -0.08
N ASP A 5 2.48 24.82 -0.88
CA ASP A 5 1.21 24.25 -0.43
C ASP A 5 1.42 22.88 0.24
N TRP A 6 2.25 22.02 -0.36
CA TRP A 6 2.62 20.72 0.23
C TRP A 6 3.39 20.87 1.54
N THR A 7 4.30 21.85 1.61
CA THR A 7 5.09 22.09 2.82
C THR A 7 4.19 22.54 3.97
N ARG A 8 3.25 23.45 3.71
CA ARG A 8 2.24 23.89 4.70
C ARG A 8 1.36 22.74 5.20
N VAL A 9 0.98 21.83 4.32
CA VAL A 9 0.21 20.63 4.71
C VAL A 9 1.07 19.73 5.60
N CYS A 10 2.32 19.48 5.25
CA CYS A 10 3.23 18.70 6.09
C CYS A 10 3.47 19.35 7.46
N ASP A 11 3.67 20.66 7.51
CA ASP A 11 3.85 21.41 8.75
C ASP A 11 2.60 21.36 9.64
N LEU A 12 1.39 21.36 9.05
CA LEU A 12 0.13 21.22 9.78
C LEU A 12 0.05 19.88 10.53
N PHE A 13 0.45 18.77 9.90
CA PHE A 13 0.47 17.44 10.54
C PHE A 13 1.54 17.32 11.65
N VAL A 14 2.58 18.15 11.62
CA VAL A 14 3.64 18.21 12.64
C VAL A 14 3.32 19.21 13.75
N SER A 15 2.33 20.09 13.54
CA SER A 15 1.93 21.09 14.52
C SER A 15 1.38 20.47 15.80
N GLU A 16 1.64 21.11 16.93
CA GLU A 16 1.14 20.70 18.24
C GLU A 16 -0.40 20.66 18.28
N GLU A 17 -1.09 21.49 17.49
CA GLU A 17 -2.55 21.49 17.39
C GLU A 17 -3.10 20.20 16.77
N PHE A 18 -2.35 19.57 15.86
CA PHE A 18 -2.73 18.30 15.23
C PHE A 18 -2.21 17.08 16.01
N GLN A 19 -1.07 17.22 16.70
CA GLN A 19 -0.53 16.17 17.56
C GLN A 19 -1.24 16.07 18.92
N LYS A 20 -1.83 17.16 19.41
CA LYS A 20 -2.72 17.14 20.56
C LYS A 20 -4.03 16.50 20.11
N ASN A 21 -4.18 15.20 20.35
CA ASN A 21 -5.50 14.71 20.69
C ASN A 21 -5.87 15.35 22.04
N PRO A 22 -6.89 16.22 22.13
CA PRO A 22 -7.42 16.60 23.44
C PRO A 22 -8.09 15.42 24.17
N GLU A 23 -8.07 14.22 23.59
CA GLU A 23 -8.69 12.99 24.10
C GLU A 23 -7.69 11.81 24.19
N SER A 24 -6.38 12.06 24.34
CA SER A 24 -5.42 10.98 24.68
C SER A 24 -5.01 10.98 26.15
N ASP A 25 -5.75 11.68 27.00
CA ASP A 25 -5.87 11.26 28.38
C ASP A 25 -6.58 9.90 28.33
N GLU A 26 -5.87 8.85 28.74
CA GLU A 26 -6.33 7.47 28.89
C GLU A 26 -7.86 7.37 28.88
N ILE A 27 -8.45 7.08 27.69
CA ILE A 27 -9.91 7.14 27.53
C ILE A 27 -10.50 6.08 28.44
N SER A 28 -11.03 6.51 29.59
CA SER A 28 -11.64 5.60 30.53
C SER A 28 -12.71 4.80 29.83
N PHE A 29 -12.84 3.53 30.19
CA PHE A 29 -13.78 2.64 29.53
C PHE A 29 -15.23 3.18 29.60
N VAL A 30 -15.56 3.92 30.66
CA VAL A 30 -16.84 4.62 30.85
C VAL A 30 -17.04 5.73 29.81
N LEU A 31 -16.01 6.54 29.56
CA LEU A 31 -16.03 7.57 28.51
C LEU A 31 -16.16 6.95 27.11
N LEU A 32 -15.45 5.84 26.86
CA LEU A 32 -15.55 5.10 25.61
C LEU A 32 -16.96 4.54 25.39
N TYR A 33 -17.58 3.99 26.43
CA TYR A 33 -18.95 3.48 26.38
C TYR A 33 -19.94 4.58 26.00
N LYS A 34 -19.84 5.76 26.64
CA LYS A 34 -20.66 6.94 26.28
C LYS A 34 -20.48 7.33 24.82
N LYS A 35 -19.23 7.51 24.38
CA LYS A 35 -18.90 7.93 23.00
C LYS A 35 -19.43 6.96 21.94
N THR A 36 -19.44 5.66 22.22
CA THR A 36 -19.91 4.64 21.28
C THR A 36 -21.43 4.48 21.25
N HIS A 37 -22.14 4.93 22.28
CA HIS A 37 -23.60 4.80 22.42
C HIS A 37 -24.35 6.15 22.39
N THR A 38 -23.69 7.21 21.93
CA THR A 38 -24.30 8.52 21.67
C THR A 38 -24.16 8.88 20.19
N ASN A 39 -25.21 9.48 19.62
CA ASN A 39 -25.18 10.04 18.27
C ASN A 39 -24.34 11.32 18.20
N LYS A 40 -24.12 11.85 16.99
CA LYS A 40 -23.40 13.11 16.77
C LYS A 40 -24.01 14.30 17.54
N ASP A 41 -25.32 14.26 17.78
CA ASP A 41 -26.07 15.26 18.53
C ASP A 41 -25.98 15.06 20.06
N GLY A 42 -25.20 14.08 20.52
CA GLY A 42 -25.05 13.74 21.94
C GLY A 42 -26.20 12.92 22.53
N MET A 43 -27.22 12.58 21.75
CA MET A 43 -28.36 11.79 22.19
C MET A 43 -28.01 10.30 22.30
N TRP A 44 -28.47 9.64 23.36
CA TRP A 44 -28.31 8.20 23.56
C TRP A 44 -28.96 7.40 22.42
N THR A 45 -28.29 6.36 21.95
CA THR A 45 -28.80 5.48 20.89
C THR A 45 -29.96 4.59 21.37
N SER A 46 -30.04 4.33 22.68
CA SER A 46 -31.13 3.59 23.32
C SER A 46 -31.26 3.94 24.80
N GLU A 47 -32.45 3.69 25.35
CA GLU A 47 -32.71 3.84 26.79
C GLU A 47 -31.84 2.87 27.61
N ASP A 48 -31.70 1.62 27.16
CA ASP A 48 -30.81 0.63 27.79
C ASP A 48 -29.35 1.12 27.87
N ALA A 49 -28.85 1.82 26.84
CA ALA A 49 -27.50 2.35 26.84
C ALA A 49 -27.31 3.45 27.88
N ARG A 50 -28.33 4.30 28.07
CA ARG A 50 -28.34 5.31 29.12
C ARG A 50 -28.34 4.65 30.51
N GLU A 51 -29.25 3.72 30.77
CA GLU A 51 -29.33 3.03 32.06
C GLU A 51 -28.04 2.25 32.40
N ASN A 52 -27.41 1.63 31.39
CA ASN A 52 -26.14 0.93 31.59
C ASN A 52 -25.02 1.91 31.93
N PHE A 53 -24.96 3.07 31.27
CA PHE A 53 -23.98 4.10 31.59
C PHE A 53 -24.16 4.62 33.02
N GLU A 54 -25.39 4.91 33.44
CA GLU A 54 -25.72 5.35 34.81
C GLU A 54 -25.29 4.30 35.85
N LYS A 55 -25.43 3.00 35.55
CA LYS A 55 -24.95 1.91 36.41
C LYS A 55 -23.42 1.87 36.49
N MET A 56 -22.72 2.10 35.39
CA MET A 56 -21.24 2.16 35.41
C MET A 56 -20.75 3.35 36.26
N GLU A 57 -21.38 4.52 36.10
CA GLU A 57 -21.05 5.73 36.86
C GLU A 57 -21.35 5.56 38.37
N ALA A 58 -22.50 4.95 38.71
CA ALA A 58 -22.86 4.67 40.10
C ALA A 58 -21.90 3.67 40.77
N LEU A 59 -21.50 2.61 40.05
CA LEU A 59 -20.53 1.64 40.56
C LEU A 59 -19.15 2.27 40.75
N GLN A 60 -18.72 3.14 39.84
CA GLN A 60 -17.47 3.88 39.95
C GLN A 60 -17.44 4.75 41.22
N LEU A 61 -18.51 5.52 41.46
CA LEU A 61 -18.65 6.40 42.63
C LEU A 61 -18.74 5.62 43.96
N GLN A 62 -19.53 4.54 44.01
CA GLN A 62 -19.61 3.71 45.21
C GLN A 62 -18.23 3.17 45.58
N HIS A 63 -17.48 2.75 44.58
CA HIS A 63 -16.24 2.06 44.78
C HIS A 63 -15.07 3.00 45.16
N GLU A 64 -15.05 4.24 44.67
CA GLU A 64 -14.19 5.32 45.18
C GLU A 64 -14.37 5.55 46.69
N SER A 65 -15.59 5.34 47.20
CA SER A 65 -15.89 5.44 48.64
C SER A 65 -15.46 4.19 49.46
N GLU A 66 -15.28 3.03 48.83
CA GLU A 66 -14.89 1.78 49.48
C GLU A 66 -13.37 1.52 49.49
N GLY A 67 -12.58 2.34 48.80
CA GLY A 67 -11.11 2.27 48.80
C GLY A 67 -10.51 0.98 48.20
N LYS A 68 -11.32 0.20 47.47
CA LYS A 68 -10.85 -0.91 46.64
C LYS A 68 -10.45 -0.33 45.26
N SER A 69 -9.94 -1.12 44.33
CA SER A 69 -9.80 -0.75 42.90
C SER A 69 -10.31 -1.88 42.02
N TYR A 70 -11.61 -1.91 41.73
CA TYR A 70 -12.15 -2.71 40.64
C TYR A 70 -11.48 -2.24 39.35
N THR A 71 -10.94 -3.18 38.59
CA THR A 71 -10.43 -2.90 37.25
C THR A 71 -11.63 -2.62 36.34
N GLU A 72 -11.50 -1.70 35.38
CA GLU A 72 -12.60 -1.27 34.48
C GLU A 72 -13.35 -2.45 33.81
N VAL A 73 -12.66 -3.59 33.66
CA VAL A 73 -13.18 -4.86 33.14
C VAL A 73 -14.27 -5.47 34.02
N GLU A 74 -14.15 -5.35 35.34
CA GLU A 74 -15.08 -5.94 36.31
C GLU A 74 -16.39 -5.16 36.36
N ILE A 75 -16.34 -3.82 36.29
CA ILE A 75 -17.53 -2.95 36.19
C ILE A 75 -18.33 -3.31 34.93
N PHE A 76 -17.65 -3.55 33.81
CA PHE A 76 -18.30 -3.90 32.56
C PHE A 76 -18.96 -5.28 32.60
N ALA A 77 -18.30 -6.27 33.20
CA ALA A 77 -18.84 -7.61 33.36
C ALA A 77 -20.11 -7.61 34.23
N GLU A 78 -20.18 -6.73 35.21
CA GLU A 78 -21.36 -6.55 36.08
C GLU A 78 -22.51 -5.87 35.33
N VAL A 79 -22.23 -4.75 34.64
CA VAL A 79 -23.27 -3.94 33.98
C VAL A 79 -23.81 -4.59 32.70
N LEU A 80 -22.93 -5.12 31.84
CA LEU A 80 -23.35 -5.73 30.58
C LEU A 80 -23.54 -7.25 30.67
N GLY A 81 -23.13 -7.86 31.78
CA GLY A 81 -23.11 -9.30 31.96
C GLY A 81 -21.95 -9.98 31.23
N THR A 82 -21.65 -11.22 31.61
CA THR A 82 -20.64 -12.05 30.94
C THR A 82 -21.04 -12.36 29.48
N LYS A 83 -20.04 -12.52 28.61
CA LYS A 83 -20.08 -12.76 27.14
C LYS A 83 -21.11 -13.82 26.65
N ALA A 84 -21.63 -14.66 27.54
CA ALA A 84 -22.70 -15.61 27.26
C ALA A 84 -24.09 -14.95 27.20
N ARG A 85 -24.37 -13.94 28.05
CA ARG A 85 -25.68 -13.26 28.12
C ARG A 85 -25.86 -12.23 27.01
N LEU A 86 -24.77 -11.54 26.63
CA LEU A 86 -24.73 -10.64 25.47
C LEU A 86 -25.01 -11.39 24.16
N ARG A 87 -24.48 -12.62 23.99
CA ARG A 87 -24.73 -13.44 22.79
C ARG A 87 -26.19 -13.85 22.61
N ALA A 88 -26.95 -14.01 23.69
CA ALA A 88 -28.37 -14.35 23.63
C ALA A 88 -29.27 -13.13 23.39
N ARG A 89 -28.81 -11.92 23.77
CA ARG A 89 -29.57 -10.66 23.67
C ARG A 89 -29.30 -9.91 22.36
N PHE A 90 -28.11 -10.09 21.77
CA PHE A 90 -27.80 -9.66 20.41
C PHE A 90 -28.26 -10.72 19.40
N ARG A 91 -29.56 -10.71 19.06
CA ARG A 91 -29.93 -11.01 17.67
C ARG A 91 -29.19 -9.98 16.80
N PRO A 92 -28.55 -10.36 15.68
CA PRO A 92 -27.76 -9.41 14.91
C PRO A 92 -28.63 -8.21 14.53
N PHE A 93 -28.29 -7.06 15.09
CA PHE A 93 -28.89 -5.80 14.73
C PHE A 93 -28.38 -5.43 13.34
N SER A 94 -29.33 -5.39 12.40
CA SER A 94 -29.36 -4.57 11.20
C SER A 94 -28.81 -5.16 9.90
N THR A 95 -29.75 -5.35 8.97
CA THR A 95 -29.57 -5.44 7.51
C THR A 95 -28.66 -4.35 6.92
N ILE A 96 -28.46 -3.23 7.64
CA ILE A 96 -27.54 -2.15 7.25
C ILE A 96 -26.07 -2.57 7.37
N GLY A 97 -25.72 -3.43 8.34
CA GLY A 97 -24.36 -3.93 8.52
C GLY A 97 -23.96 -4.91 7.41
N GLU A 98 -24.90 -5.75 6.99
CA GLU A 98 -24.72 -6.69 5.87
C GLU A 98 -24.56 -5.95 4.54
N ALA A 99 -25.40 -4.93 4.29
CA ALA A 99 -25.26 -4.09 3.09
C ALA A 99 -23.90 -3.39 3.02
N ARG A 100 -23.39 -2.89 4.16
CA ARG A 100 -22.09 -2.23 4.24
C ARG A 100 -20.91 -3.20 4.07
N LEU A 101 -21.05 -4.43 4.57
CA LEU A 101 -20.07 -5.49 4.36
C LEU A 101 -20.02 -5.93 2.90
N GLU A 102 -21.18 -6.00 2.24
CA GLU A 102 -21.27 -6.34 0.82
C GLU A 102 -20.70 -5.24 -0.08
N GLU A 103 -20.91 -3.96 0.27
CA GLU A 103 -20.27 -2.82 -0.39
C GLU A 103 -18.74 -2.88 -0.29
N MET A 104 -18.20 -3.25 0.88
CA MET A 104 -16.75 -3.47 1.04
C MET A 104 -16.24 -4.63 0.18
N ARG A 105 -16.98 -5.74 0.09
CA ARG A 105 -16.63 -6.86 -0.80
C ARG A 105 -16.69 -6.48 -2.27
N ALA A 106 -17.71 -5.75 -2.69
CA ALA A 106 -17.86 -5.29 -4.07
C ALA A 106 -16.68 -4.40 -4.47
N ARG A 107 -16.29 -3.44 -3.61
CA ARG A 107 -15.11 -2.59 -3.85
C ARG A 107 -13.80 -3.39 -3.93
N GLN A 108 -13.65 -4.42 -3.10
CA GLN A 108 -12.47 -5.29 -3.15
C GLN A 108 -12.40 -6.04 -4.47
N MET A 109 -13.52 -6.61 -4.94
CA MET A 109 -13.58 -7.29 -6.24
C MET A 109 -13.30 -6.33 -7.41
N GLU A 110 -13.81 -5.10 -7.36
CA GLU A 110 -13.49 -4.08 -8.37
C GLU A 110 -11.99 -3.76 -8.41
N TYR A 111 -11.35 -3.62 -7.25
CA TYR A 111 -9.92 -3.40 -7.17
C TYR A 111 -9.11 -4.56 -7.75
N GLU A 112 -9.48 -5.81 -7.42
CA GLU A 112 -8.84 -7.00 -7.98
C GLU A 112 -9.03 -7.09 -9.50
N ALA A 113 -10.23 -6.81 -10.01
CA ALA A 113 -10.49 -6.78 -11.45
C ALA A 113 -9.67 -5.71 -12.19
N LEU A 114 -9.45 -4.55 -11.57
CA LEU A 114 -8.59 -3.51 -12.11
C LEU A 114 -7.11 -3.93 -12.16
N LEU A 115 -6.63 -4.64 -11.13
CA LEU A 115 -5.27 -5.18 -11.12
C LEU A 115 -5.06 -6.21 -12.23
N VAL A 116 -6.03 -7.09 -12.47
CA VAL A 116 -5.98 -8.05 -13.58
C VAL A 116 -5.93 -7.32 -14.93
N LYS A 117 -6.83 -6.36 -15.18
CA LYS A 117 -6.82 -5.58 -16.43
C LYS A 117 -5.50 -4.84 -16.65
N ARG A 118 -4.91 -4.29 -15.58
CA ARG A 118 -3.60 -3.64 -15.65
C ARG A 118 -2.51 -4.64 -16.05
N SER A 119 -2.51 -5.84 -15.47
CA SER A 119 -1.58 -6.90 -15.82
C SER A 119 -1.68 -7.31 -17.28
N ASP A 120 -2.90 -7.46 -17.82
CA ASP A 120 -3.13 -7.81 -19.23
C ASP A 120 -2.57 -6.74 -20.18
N MET A 121 -2.77 -5.46 -19.86
CA MET A 121 -2.19 -4.35 -20.63
C MET A 121 -0.66 -4.34 -20.54
N GLU A 122 -0.09 -4.59 -19.37
CA GLU A 122 1.37 -4.67 -19.22
C GLU A 122 1.94 -5.88 -19.99
N GLN A 123 1.23 -6.99 -20.02
CA GLN A 123 1.63 -8.19 -20.75
C GLN A 123 1.60 -7.97 -22.26
N THR A 124 0.51 -7.42 -22.79
CA THR A 124 0.40 -7.12 -24.23
C THR A 124 1.45 -6.12 -24.70
N MET A 125 1.78 -5.13 -23.86
CA MET A 125 2.87 -4.19 -24.13
C MET A 125 4.24 -4.89 -24.21
N ARG A 126 4.50 -5.83 -23.28
CA ARG A 126 5.74 -6.63 -23.27
C ARG A 126 5.85 -7.49 -24.53
N GLU A 127 4.76 -8.12 -24.93
CA GLU A 127 4.71 -8.93 -26.16
C GLU A 127 4.95 -8.09 -27.41
N HIS A 128 4.35 -6.91 -27.49
CA HIS A 128 4.57 -6.00 -28.62
C HIS A 128 6.03 -5.55 -28.71
N LEU A 129 6.65 -5.21 -27.57
CA LEU A 129 8.07 -4.87 -27.51
C LEU A 129 8.97 -6.04 -27.92
N GLN A 130 8.68 -7.25 -27.45
CA GLN A 130 9.42 -8.46 -27.85
C GLN A 130 9.34 -8.69 -29.36
N MET A 131 8.16 -8.53 -29.96
CA MET A 131 8.01 -8.62 -31.41
C MET A 131 8.87 -7.59 -32.16
N ILE A 132 8.90 -6.33 -31.70
CA ILE A 132 9.74 -5.29 -32.31
C ILE A 132 11.22 -5.66 -32.21
N GLU A 133 11.68 -6.11 -31.04
CA GLU A 133 13.07 -6.54 -30.83
C GLU A 133 13.44 -7.74 -31.72
N GLU A 134 12.55 -8.73 -31.87
CA GLU A 134 12.79 -9.87 -32.74
C GLU A 134 12.89 -9.48 -34.21
N GLN A 135 12.01 -8.59 -34.67
CA GLN A 135 12.07 -8.04 -36.02
C GLN A 135 13.40 -7.32 -36.25
N GLN A 136 13.86 -6.53 -35.28
CA GLN A 136 15.17 -5.88 -35.38
C GLN A 136 16.31 -6.90 -35.43
N ARG A 137 16.30 -7.93 -34.57
CA ARG A 137 17.32 -8.99 -34.61
C ARG A 137 17.35 -9.76 -35.93
N LYS A 138 16.19 -9.99 -36.57
CA LYS A 138 16.13 -10.62 -37.89
C LYS A 138 16.81 -9.74 -38.94
N LYS A 139 16.45 -8.45 -38.99
CA LYS A 139 17.10 -7.48 -39.89
C LYS A 139 18.60 -7.37 -39.64
N ASP A 140 19.03 -7.36 -38.38
CA ASP A 140 20.45 -7.30 -38.03
C ASP A 140 21.20 -8.57 -38.48
N LYS A 141 20.60 -9.76 -38.34
CA LYS A 141 21.17 -11.03 -38.84
C LYS A 141 21.28 -11.05 -40.37
N GLU A 142 20.26 -10.60 -41.07
CA GLU A 142 20.29 -10.47 -42.53
C GLU A 142 21.37 -9.48 -42.96
N LEU A 143 21.48 -8.33 -42.30
CA LEU A 143 22.50 -7.34 -42.55
C LEU A 143 23.91 -7.89 -42.31
N ILE A 144 24.13 -8.61 -41.21
CA ILE A 144 25.41 -9.29 -40.93
C ILE A 144 25.72 -10.31 -42.01
N THR A 145 24.73 -11.10 -42.45
CA THR A 145 24.89 -12.09 -43.51
C THR A 145 25.28 -11.43 -44.83
N ILE A 146 24.61 -10.34 -45.20
CA ILE A 146 24.93 -9.55 -46.39
C ILE A 146 26.34 -8.96 -46.29
N VAL A 147 26.73 -8.41 -45.15
CA VAL A 147 28.08 -7.84 -44.93
C VAL A 147 29.16 -8.92 -45.08
N ILE A 148 28.95 -10.13 -44.53
CA ILE A 148 29.88 -11.27 -44.70
C ILE A 148 29.97 -11.70 -46.17
N LEU A 149 28.84 -11.78 -46.89
CA LEU A 149 28.83 -12.08 -48.31
C LEU A 149 29.52 -10.99 -49.14
N MET A 150 29.29 -9.71 -48.83
CA MET A 150 29.99 -8.59 -49.49
C MET A 150 31.49 -8.66 -49.24
N ILE A 151 31.94 -8.98 -48.01
CA ILE A 151 33.37 -9.21 -47.72
C ILE A 151 33.90 -10.42 -48.51
N SER A 152 33.09 -11.46 -48.72
CA SER A 152 33.51 -12.66 -49.46
C SER A 152 33.57 -12.43 -50.98
N ILE A 153 32.62 -11.67 -51.53
CA ILE A 153 32.56 -11.26 -52.94
C ILE A 153 33.68 -10.26 -53.25
N ASN A 154 33.89 -9.28 -52.36
CA ASN A 154 35.02 -8.36 -52.45
C ASN A 154 36.35 -9.02 -52.02
N GLY A 155 36.27 -10.20 -51.40
CA GLY A 155 37.37 -11.00 -50.86
C GLY A 155 38.10 -11.85 -51.89
N LEU A 156 37.57 -11.98 -53.12
CA LEU A 156 38.38 -12.39 -54.28
C LEU A 156 39.35 -11.27 -54.74
N SER A 157 39.32 -10.09 -54.11
CA SER A 157 40.30 -9.00 -54.32
C SER A 157 41.17 -8.72 -53.09
N LEU A 158 41.25 -9.65 -52.13
CA LEU A 158 42.04 -9.46 -50.90
C LEU A 158 42.99 -10.63 -50.61
N GLN A 159 43.32 -11.43 -51.62
CA GLN A 159 44.34 -12.47 -51.49
C GLN A 159 45.78 -12.01 -51.77
N ASN A 160 46.07 -10.71 -52.01
CA ASN A 160 47.45 -10.30 -52.29
C ASN A 160 48.08 -9.26 -51.34
N ASP A 161 47.35 -8.49 -50.53
CA ASP A 161 47.98 -7.37 -49.81
C ASP A 161 47.83 -7.32 -48.28
N ILE A 162 47.06 -8.20 -47.63
CA ILE A 162 46.94 -8.24 -46.15
C ILE A 162 47.45 -9.56 -45.58
N PHE A 163 48.62 -9.99 -46.04
CA PHE A 163 49.45 -10.96 -45.30
C PHE A 163 50.81 -10.36 -44.91
N LYS A 164 50.89 -9.02 -44.79
CA LYS A 164 52.13 -8.32 -44.45
C LYS A 164 52.16 -7.56 -43.12
N ASP A 165 51.04 -7.31 -42.44
CA ASP A 165 51.10 -6.70 -41.10
C ASP A 165 50.31 -7.52 -40.08
N LYS A 166 51.04 -8.36 -39.36
CA LYS A 166 50.53 -9.17 -38.24
C LYS A 166 50.34 -8.39 -36.93
N ASP A 167 50.52 -7.07 -36.91
CA ASP A 167 50.71 -6.33 -35.65
C ASP A 167 49.87 -5.05 -35.48
N ILE A 168 48.62 -5.00 -35.95
CA ILE A 168 47.76 -3.81 -35.72
C ILE A 168 46.43 -4.16 -35.02
N PHE A 169 46.54 -4.18 -33.69
CA PHE A 169 45.58 -3.65 -32.72
C PHE A 169 44.27 -4.41 -32.43
N ILE A 170 44.40 -5.36 -31.50
CA ILE A 170 43.45 -5.52 -30.39
C ILE A 170 43.36 -4.17 -29.66
N LYS A 171 42.37 -3.32 -30.02
CA LYS A 171 42.00 -2.13 -29.24
C LYS A 171 40.56 -2.30 -28.78
N GLU A 172 40.39 -2.88 -27.59
CA GLU A 172 39.13 -2.81 -26.86
C GLU A 172 38.64 -1.35 -26.80
N PRO A 173 37.38 -1.03 -27.13
CA PRO A 173 36.84 0.30 -26.88
C PRO A 173 36.60 0.49 -25.37
N LYS A 174 37.59 1.07 -24.68
CA LYS A 174 37.60 1.39 -23.23
C LYS A 174 36.57 2.45 -22.78
N THR A 175 35.51 2.74 -23.53
CA THR A 175 34.61 3.87 -23.24
C THR A 175 33.14 3.54 -22.99
N ARG A 176 32.71 2.28 -23.10
CA ARG A 176 31.33 1.88 -22.69
C ARG A 176 31.24 1.22 -21.31
N ARG A 177 32.27 0.47 -20.87
CA ARG A 177 32.25 -0.19 -19.55
C ARG A 177 32.36 0.78 -18.36
N SER A 178 32.99 1.95 -18.50
CA SER A 178 33.12 2.92 -17.39
C SER A 178 31.82 3.68 -17.10
N LYS A 179 30.97 3.92 -18.12
CA LYS A 179 29.65 4.56 -17.94
C LYS A 179 28.66 3.62 -17.23
N ILE A 180 28.66 2.34 -17.57
CA ILE A 180 27.78 1.34 -16.94
C ILE A 180 28.15 1.14 -15.45
N LYS A 181 29.45 1.11 -15.12
CA LYS A 181 29.91 0.97 -13.73
C LYS A 181 29.68 2.23 -12.87
N LYS A 182 29.64 3.42 -13.46
CA LYS A 182 29.30 4.68 -12.75
C LYS A 182 27.79 4.80 -12.46
N MET A 183 26.92 4.35 -13.37
CA MET A 183 25.47 4.39 -13.13
C MET A 183 25.01 3.40 -12.06
N GLN A 184 25.64 2.22 -11.95
CA GLN A 184 25.28 1.23 -10.93
C GLN A 184 25.71 1.58 -9.50
N ARG A 185 26.61 2.56 -9.31
CA ARG A 185 27.02 3.05 -7.98
C ARG A 185 26.19 4.24 -7.48
N ALA A 186 25.41 4.89 -8.34
CA ALA A 186 24.56 6.02 -7.97
C ALA A 186 23.13 5.60 -7.55
N GLN A 187 22.83 4.30 -7.58
CA GLN A 187 21.53 3.72 -7.20
C GLN A 187 21.61 2.85 -5.93
N LYS A 188 22.63 3.04 -5.08
CA LYS A 188 22.75 2.37 -3.78
C LYS A 188 23.06 3.36 -2.69
#